data_AF-A0A0W0TQ13-F1
#
_entry.id   AF-A0A0W0TQ13-F1
#
_cell.length_a   1.000
_cell.length_b   1.000
_cell.length_c   1.000
_cell.angle_alpha   90.00
_cell.angle_beta   90.00
_cell.angle_gamma   90.00
#
_symmetry.space_group_name_H-M   'P 1'
#
loop_
_entity.id
_entity.type
_entity.pdbx_description
1 polymer ?
#
loop_
_entity_poly.entity_id
_entity_poly.type
_entity_poly.pdbx_seq_one_letter_code
_entity_poly.pdbx_strand_id
1 'polypeptide(L)'
;MKSDEFDNLVSSPEELKAALDANPNLIKEQDEEGMTLLHHTARIGNVMGSTSASRILDVLFASEDLDFTIKDNDGNTPLHTAAWGCNDRVTCQFVFPLFVTEASKRGFDFATLGQHGQTVLHIATKISYTGNFGRHNNVENVIGNAENPGINTLSSSGSSALYYAINHLHFDEAYSLLTAGANPLVYEADRDPFAMLEAHLATLTDMLSQHEYADRHDVINEKISQLNDLKTAMIASEPVKSFAEVRKNARILAQGKRQGSLFATLPDELLNKIAAHTKEPGTPTQEEAEAIAKEHLKRPG
;
A
#
# COMPACT_ATOMS: atom_id res chain seq x y z
N MET A 1 23.15 -17.99 11.04
CA MET A 1 23.48 -17.42 12.37
C MET A 1 22.24 -17.44 13.22
N LYS A 2 22.35 -17.26 14.54
CA LYS A 2 21.17 -17.11 15.39
C LYS A 2 20.62 -15.69 15.37
N SER A 3 19.32 -15.49 15.58
CA SER A 3 18.69 -14.16 15.69
C SER A 3 19.43 -13.26 16.69
N ASP A 4 19.77 -13.80 17.87
CA ASP A 4 20.52 -13.07 18.90
C ASP A 4 21.91 -12.59 18.42
N GLU A 5 22.54 -13.32 17.49
CA GLU A 5 23.84 -12.90 16.93
C GLU A 5 23.67 -11.67 16.03
N PHE A 6 22.57 -11.60 15.26
CA PHE A 6 22.26 -10.43 14.43
C PHE A 6 21.88 -9.23 15.29
N ASP A 7 21.08 -9.43 16.34
CA ASP A 7 20.73 -8.38 17.31
C ASP A 7 21.96 -7.79 17.99
N ASN A 8 22.93 -8.64 18.39
CA ASN A 8 24.19 -8.18 18.96
C ASN A 8 24.98 -7.34 17.95
N LEU A 9 25.07 -7.77 16.69
CA LEU A 9 25.78 -7.00 15.66
C LEU A 9 25.14 -5.63 15.44
N VAL A 10 23.81 -5.54 15.29
CA VAL A 10 23.13 -4.24 15.07
C VAL A 10 23.06 -3.37 16.34
N SER A 11 23.64 -3.81 17.45
CA SER A 11 23.77 -3.02 18.69
C SER A 11 25.04 -2.16 18.74
N SER A 12 26.07 -2.48 17.95
CA SER A 12 27.34 -1.75 17.87
C SER A 12 27.76 -1.48 16.42
N PRO A 13 27.89 -0.21 16.00
CA PRO A 13 28.38 0.12 14.66
C PRO A 13 29.78 -0.42 14.37
N GLU A 14 30.64 -0.46 15.39
CA GLU A 14 32.00 -0.97 15.27
C GLU A 14 32.02 -2.48 15.05
N GLU A 15 31.24 -3.24 15.81
CA GLU A 15 31.13 -4.70 15.67
C GLU A 15 30.46 -5.07 14.34
N LEU A 16 29.38 -4.38 13.98
CA LEU A 16 28.69 -4.57 12.70
C LEU A 16 29.65 -4.35 11.52
N LYS A 17 30.40 -3.23 11.56
CA LYS A 17 31.37 -2.91 10.51
C LYS A 17 32.47 -3.97 10.43
N ALA A 18 33.06 -4.35 11.56
CA ALA A 18 34.11 -5.37 11.59
C ALA A 18 33.60 -6.73 11.06
N ALA A 19 32.36 -7.10 11.37
CA ALA A 19 31.73 -8.32 10.88
C ALA A 19 31.52 -8.29 9.36
N LEU A 20 31.04 -7.16 8.82
CA LEU A 20 30.86 -6.98 7.38
C LEU A 20 32.19 -6.88 6.62
N ASP A 21 33.21 -6.25 7.20
CA ASP A 21 34.56 -6.21 6.63
C ASP A 21 35.17 -7.62 6.56
N ALA A 22 34.89 -8.48 7.55
CA ALA A 22 35.36 -9.86 7.59
C ALA A 22 34.55 -10.81 6.69
N ASN A 23 33.23 -10.61 6.59
CA ASN A 23 32.32 -11.37 5.74
C ASN A 23 31.29 -10.44 5.07
N PRO A 24 31.58 -9.89 3.87
CA PRO A 24 30.65 -9.02 3.17
C PRO A 24 29.31 -9.69 2.82
N ASN A 25 29.28 -11.01 2.65
CA ASN A 25 28.06 -11.75 2.32
C ASN A 25 27.06 -11.79 3.49
N LEU A 26 27.50 -11.51 4.72
CA LEU A 26 26.65 -11.45 5.90
C LEU A 26 25.46 -10.48 5.72
N ILE A 27 25.61 -9.44 4.89
CA ILE A 27 24.55 -8.48 4.59
C ILE A 27 23.30 -9.11 3.96
N LYS A 28 23.44 -10.27 3.30
CA LYS A 28 22.35 -11.04 2.65
C LYS A 28 21.99 -12.33 3.39
N GLU A 29 22.76 -12.70 4.41
CA GLU A 29 22.48 -13.91 5.17
C GLU A 29 21.17 -13.75 5.95
N GLN A 30 20.45 -14.86 6.08
CA GLN A 30 19.24 -14.97 6.89
C GLN A 30 19.54 -15.80 8.14
N ASP A 31 18.97 -15.40 9.26
CA ASP A 31 18.96 -16.18 10.50
C ASP A 31 17.91 -17.32 10.45
N GLU A 32 17.65 -17.97 11.58
CA GLU A 32 16.64 -19.03 11.71
C GLU A 32 15.19 -18.56 11.52
N GLU A 33 14.92 -17.26 11.66
CA GLU A 33 13.61 -16.63 11.41
C GLU A 33 13.48 -16.11 9.96
N GLY A 34 14.51 -16.33 9.13
CA GLY A 34 14.57 -15.78 7.78
C GLY A 34 14.94 -14.28 7.76
N MET A 35 15.30 -13.70 8.90
CA MET A 35 15.61 -12.28 9.00
C MET A 35 17.04 -12.00 8.56
N THR A 36 17.20 -10.93 7.77
CA THR A 36 18.51 -10.35 7.42
C THR A 36 18.90 -9.25 8.42
N LEU A 37 20.15 -8.80 8.40
CA LEU A 37 20.60 -7.64 9.21
C LEU A 37 19.68 -6.41 9.05
N LEU A 38 19.09 -6.19 7.88
CA LEU A 38 18.10 -5.12 7.67
C LEU A 38 16.82 -5.31 8.48
N HIS A 39 16.31 -6.54 8.64
CA HIS A 39 15.13 -6.82 9.45
C HIS A 39 15.38 -6.52 10.93
N HIS A 40 16.55 -6.92 11.45
CA HIS A 40 16.94 -6.58 12.83
C HIS A 40 17.13 -5.07 13.00
N THR A 41 17.77 -4.44 12.02
CA THR A 41 17.98 -2.98 12.00
C THR A 41 16.67 -2.21 12.01
N ALA A 42 15.63 -2.72 11.33
CA ALA A 42 14.31 -2.11 11.33
C ALA A 42 13.67 -2.01 12.75
N ARG A 43 14.17 -2.80 13.71
CA ARG A 43 13.65 -2.89 15.09
C ARG A 43 14.48 -2.13 16.11
N ILE A 44 15.62 -1.53 15.72
CA ILE A 44 16.58 -0.94 16.67
C ILE A 44 16.05 0.28 17.41
N GLY A 45 15.05 0.98 16.87
CA GLY A 45 14.47 2.14 17.55
C GLY A 45 13.91 1.81 18.94
N ASN A 46 13.50 0.55 19.16
CA ASN A 46 13.05 0.06 20.46
C ASN A 46 14.16 -0.04 21.52
N VAL A 47 15.42 -0.15 21.10
CA VAL A 47 16.56 -0.44 21.99
C VAL A 47 17.60 0.68 22.02
N MET A 48 17.56 1.62 21.08
CA MET A 48 18.52 2.73 21.02
C MET A 48 17.92 4.03 20.49
N GLY A 49 18.57 5.15 20.83
CA GLY A 49 18.22 6.47 20.32
C GLY A 49 18.65 6.69 18.86
N SER A 50 18.12 7.75 18.24
CA SER A 50 18.37 8.09 16.83
C SER A 50 19.85 8.27 16.47
N THR A 51 20.67 8.83 17.37
CA THR A 51 22.12 8.99 17.13
C THR A 51 22.82 7.65 16.93
N SER A 52 22.53 6.65 17.77
CA SER A 52 23.12 5.31 17.63
C SER A 52 22.56 4.59 16.42
N ALA A 53 21.24 4.69 16.20
CA ALA A 53 20.58 4.11 15.04
C ALA A 53 21.15 4.66 13.72
N SER A 54 21.47 5.95 13.65
CA SER A 54 22.10 6.58 12.48
C SER A 54 23.42 5.91 12.12
N ARG A 55 24.26 5.60 13.12
CA ARG A 55 25.58 4.99 12.87
C ARG A 55 25.47 3.56 12.37
N ILE A 56 24.47 2.81 12.84
CA ILE A 56 24.15 1.47 12.32
C ILE A 56 23.68 1.57 10.86
N LEU A 57 22.78 2.51 10.58
CA LEU A 57 22.26 2.75 9.23
C LEU A 57 23.37 3.16 8.26
N ASP A 58 24.27 4.05 8.66
CA ASP A 58 25.41 4.49 7.84
C ASP A 58 26.29 3.30 7.42
N VAL A 59 26.52 2.33 8.33
CA VAL A 59 27.30 1.13 8.03
C VAL A 59 26.57 0.23 7.02
N LEU A 60 25.26 -0.01 7.20
CA LEU A 60 24.50 -0.90 6.32
C LEU A 60 24.26 -0.29 4.94
N PHE A 61 23.88 1.00 4.91
CA PHE A 61 23.54 1.69 3.67
C PHE A 61 24.76 1.97 2.79
N ALA A 62 25.97 1.91 3.36
CA ALA A 62 27.21 1.93 2.59
C ALA A 62 27.44 0.67 1.74
N SER A 63 26.71 -0.42 2.00
CA SER A 63 26.81 -1.64 1.20
C SER A 63 26.05 -1.50 -0.13
N GLU A 64 26.74 -1.74 -1.24
CA GLU A 64 26.11 -1.81 -2.58
C GLU A 64 25.17 -3.01 -2.70
N ASP A 65 25.48 -4.08 -1.96
CA ASP A 65 24.80 -5.37 -1.99
C ASP A 65 23.56 -5.46 -1.08
N LEU A 66 23.17 -4.34 -0.48
CA LEU A 66 22.03 -4.25 0.42
C LEU A 66 20.69 -4.47 -0.32
N ASP A 67 19.90 -5.44 0.14
CA ASP A 67 18.66 -5.87 -0.53
C ASP A 67 17.44 -5.79 0.40
N PHE A 68 16.48 -4.93 0.04
CA PHE A 68 15.21 -4.74 0.75
C PHE A 68 14.11 -5.72 0.34
N THR A 69 14.37 -6.64 -0.59
CA THR A 69 13.37 -7.57 -1.15
C THR A 69 13.36 -8.93 -0.47
N ILE A 70 14.42 -9.27 0.28
CA ILE A 70 14.52 -10.53 1.03
C ILE A 70 13.41 -10.57 2.06
N LYS A 71 12.69 -11.70 2.13
CA LYS A 71 11.58 -11.90 3.05
C LYS A 71 11.97 -12.81 4.20
N ASP A 72 11.52 -12.46 5.40
CA ASP A 72 11.54 -13.36 6.55
C ASP A 72 10.56 -14.54 6.40
N ASN A 73 10.54 -15.43 7.39
CA ASN A 73 9.69 -16.62 7.37
C ASN A 73 8.18 -16.30 7.43
N ASP A 74 7.80 -15.11 7.89
CA ASP A 74 6.42 -14.61 7.87
C ASP A 74 6.05 -13.98 6.51
N GLY A 75 7.03 -13.82 5.62
CA GLY A 75 6.89 -13.23 4.30
C GLY A 75 7.05 -11.72 4.27
N ASN A 76 7.47 -11.08 5.37
CA ASN A 76 7.72 -9.65 5.46
C ASN A 76 9.10 -9.31 4.92
N THR A 77 9.22 -8.16 4.24
CA THR A 77 10.53 -7.58 3.91
C THR A 77 10.99 -6.64 5.03
N PRO A 78 12.26 -6.16 5.06
CA PRO A 78 12.72 -5.25 6.09
C PRO A 78 11.88 -3.97 6.21
N LEU A 79 11.33 -3.48 5.09
CA LEU A 79 10.41 -2.34 5.10
C LEU A 79 9.08 -2.63 5.79
N HIS A 80 8.55 -3.84 5.64
CA HIS A 80 7.35 -4.27 6.38
C HIS A 80 7.66 -4.32 7.87
N THR A 81 8.81 -4.90 8.27
CA THR A 81 9.26 -4.93 9.67
C THR A 81 9.42 -3.51 10.24
N ALA A 82 10.01 -2.59 9.48
CA ALA A 82 10.15 -1.19 9.89
C ALA A 82 8.79 -0.50 10.08
N ALA A 83 7.84 -0.74 9.17
CA ALA A 83 6.48 -0.22 9.29
C ALA A 83 5.75 -0.76 10.52
N TRP A 84 5.92 -2.05 10.86
CA TRP A 84 5.37 -2.63 12.08
C TRP A 84 5.99 -2.02 13.35
N GLY A 85 7.27 -1.67 13.30
CA GLY A 85 7.99 -1.03 14.39
C GLY A 85 7.63 0.46 14.59
N CYS A 86 6.82 1.06 13.71
CA CYS A 86 6.42 2.47 13.83
C CYS A 86 5.53 2.79 15.04
N ASN A 87 5.23 1.84 15.94
CA ASN A 87 4.67 2.15 17.26
C ASN A 87 5.71 2.79 18.20
N ASP A 88 6.99 2.57 17.94
CA ASP A 88 8.09 3.25 18.61
C ASP A 88 8.44 4.58 17.93
N ARG A 89 8.78 5.58 18.75
CA ARG A 89 9.09 6.94 18.29
C ARG A 89 10.30 6.96 17.37
N VAL A 90 11.39 6.30 17.75
CA VAL A 90 12.65 6.34 16.98
C VAL A 90 12.45 5.65 15.63
N THR A 91 11.78 4.51 15.64
CA THR A 91 11.47 3.78 14.41
C THR A 91 10.57 4.59 13.50
N CYS A 92 9.47 5.12 14.04
CA CYS A 92 8.49 5.88 13.27
C CYS A 92 9.05 7.18 12.69
N GLN A 93 9.81 7.95 13.47
CA GLN A 93 10.28 9.28 13.08
C GLN A 93 11.63 9.28 12.35
N PHE A 94 12.40 8.20 12.45
CA PHE A 94 13.78 8.19 11.97
C PHE A 94 14.12 6.95 11.13
N VAL A 95 13.98 5.74 11.68
CA VAL A 95 14.39 4.51 10.97
C VAL A 95 13.53 4.28 9.74
N PHE A 96 12.20 4.30 9.88
CA PHE A 96 11.27 4.02 8.79
C PHE A 96 11.40 5.01 7.62
N PRO A 97 11.42 6.35 7.82
CA PRO A 97 11.65 7.29 6.72
C PRO A 97 12.97 7.08 5.97
N LEU A 98 14.05 6.77 6.70
CA LEU A 98 15.36 6.49 6.09
C LEU A 98 15.35 5.18 5.29
N PHE A 99 14.71 4.14 5.82
CA PHE A 99 14.50 2.88 5.09
C PHE A 99 13.70 3.12 3.80
N VAL A 100 12.59 3.88 3.86
CA VAL A 100 11.77 4.19 2.68
C VAL A 100 12.58 4.94 1.63
N THR A 101 13.33 5.96 2.05
CA THR A 101 14.18 6.76 1.16
C THR A 101 15.24 5.89 0.49
N GLU A 102 15.93 5.05 1.26
CA GLU A 102 17.01 4.22 0.74
C GLU A 102 16.49 3.08 -0.16
N ALA A 103 15.40 2.43 0.23
CA ALA A 103 14.76 1.41 -0.59
C ALA A 103 14.25 1.98 -1.92
N SER A 104 13.69 3.20 -1.91
CA SER A 104 13.26 3.89 -3.13
C SER A 104 14.43 4.14 -4.10
N LYS A 105 15.56 4.66 -3.60
CA LYS A 105 16.78 4.84 -4.42
C LYS A 105 17.27 3.54 -5.06
N ARG A 106 17.02 2.41 -4.39
CA ARG A 106 17.40 1.06 -4.84
C ARG A 106 16.32 0.40 -5.70
N GLY A 107 15.26 1.12 -6.06
CA GLY A 107 14.21 0.62 -6.95
C GLY A 107 13.28 -0.41 -6.32
N PHE A 108 13.09 -0.36 -4.99
CA PHE A 108 12.14 -1.23 -4.30
C PHE A 108 10.71 -0.99 -4.81
N ASP A 109 10.01 -2.07 -5.15
CA ASP A 109 8.59 -2.01 -5.50
C ASP A 109 7.73 -1.95 -4.24
N PHE A 110 7.12 -0.80 -3.95
CA PHE A 110 6.27 -0.62 -2.77
C PHE A 110 4.90 -1.32 -2.89
N ALA A 111 4.57 -1.89 -4.06
CA ALA A 111 3.46 -2.83 -4.20
C ALA A 111 3.82 -4.25 -3.75
N THR A 112 5.07 -4.50 -3.32
CA THR A 112 5.48 -5.80 -2.76
C THR A 112 4.62 -6.18 -1.57
N LEU A 113 4.09 -7.40 -1.59
CA LEU A 113 3.25 -7.94 -0.54
C LEU A 113 4.07 -8.66 0.53
N GLY A 114 3.85 -8.32 1.79
CA GLY A 114 4.37 -8.99 2.96
C GLY A 114 3.42 -10.06 3.51
N GLN A 115 3.46 -10.25 4.84
CA GLN A 115 2.53 -11.09 5.57
C GLN A 115 1.08 -10.64 5.34
N HIS A 116 0.14 -11.60 5.28
CA HIS A 116 -1.29 -11.37 4.99
C HIS A 116 -1.57 -10.62 3.67
N GLY A 117 -0.62 -10.65 2.73
CA GLY A 117 -0.72 -9.94 1.46
C GLY A 117 -0.68 -8.42 1.61
N GLN A 118 -0.19 -7.88 2.74
CA GLN A 118 -0.20 -6.44 2.99
C GLN A 118 1.03 -5.77 2.35
N THR A 119 0.85 -4.61 1.71
CA THR A 119 1.98 -3.73 1.38
C THR A 119 2.42 -2.91 2.60
N VAL A 120 3.58 -2.26 2.49
CA VAL A 120 4.09 -1.28 3.47
C VAL A 120 3.06 -0.18 3.76
N LEU A 121 2.31 0.28 2.74
CA LEU A 121 1.25 1.28 2.94
C LEU A 121 0.13 0.78 3.86
N HIS A 122 -0.33 -0.47 3.71
CA HIS A 122 -1.36 -1.01 4.59
C HIS A 122 -0.93 -0.97 6.06
N ILE A 123 0.33 -1.31 6.33
CA ILE A 123 0.90 -1.30 7.68
C ILE A 123 1.06 0.14 8.18
N ALA A 124 1.63 1.04 7.38
CA ALA A 124 1.83 2.46 7.73
C ALA A 124 0.51 3.21 8.01
N THR A 125 -0.55 2.87 7.28
CA THR A 125 -1.90 3.37 7.54
C THR A 125 -2.44 2.88 8.89
N LYS A 126 -2.12 1.65 9.29
CA LYS A 126 -2.61 1.07 10.55
C LYS A 126 -1.75 1.50 11.75
N ILE A 127 -0.43 1.52 11.61
CA ILE A 127 0.52 1.65 12.71
C ILE A 127 1.29 2.95 12.61
N SER A 128 1.29 3.69 13.72
CA SER A 128 2.09 4.88 13.89
C SER A 128 2.24 5.25 15.36
N TYR A 129 3.30 5.97 15.66
CA TYR A 129 3.57 6.54 16.96
C TYR A 129 2.69 7.79 17.13
N THR A 130 1.94 7.82 18.22
CA THR A 130 1.16 8.99 18.62
C THR A 130 1.96 9.77 19.66
N GLY A 131 2.43 10.95 19.27
CA GLY A 131 3.12 11.88 20.16
C GLY A 131 2.19 12.99 20.66
N ASN A 132 2.77 14.01 21.29
CA ASN A 132 2.03 15.18 21.78
C ASN A 132 1.33 16.00 20.69
N PHE A 133 1.76 15.85 19.43
CA PHE A 133 1.22 16.56 18.27
C PHE A 133 0.29 15.69 17.41
N GLY A 134 -0.10 14.52 17.92
CA GLY A 134 -0.94 13.56 17.20
C GLY A 134 -0.16 12.39 16.61
N ARG A 135 -0.86 11.65 15.77
CA ARG A 135 -0.36 10.46 15.05
C ARG A 135 0.59 10.92 13.94
N HIS A 136 1.73 10.25 13.76
CA HIS A 136 2.56 10.53 12.58
C HIS A 136 1.95 9.92 11.32
N ASN A 137 1.77 10.71 10.28
CA ASN A 137 1.28 10.22 9.01
C ASN A 137 2.41 9.56 8.21
N ASN A 138 2.67 8.28 8.49
CA ASN A 138 3.70 7.50 7.81
C ASN A 138 3.37 7.21 6.33
N VAL A 139 2.11 7.39 5.93
CA VAL A 139 1.68 7.18 4.55
C VAL A 139 2.31 8.23 3.64
N GLU A 140 2.41 9.49 4.08
CA GLU A 140 3.07 10.56 3.30
C GLU A 140 4.54 10.28 3.04
N ASN A 141 5.25 9.66 3.98
CA ASN A 141 6.65 9.27 3.77
C ASN A 141 6.78 8.28 2.61
N VAL A 142 5.88 7.29 2.50
CA VAL A 142 5.89 6.33 1.40
C VAL A 142 5.47 6.99 0.10
N ILE A 143 4.37 7.75 0.10
CA ILE A 143 3.83 8.43 -1.09
C ILE A 143 4.85 9.42 -1.68
N GLY A 144 5.52 10.20 -0.83
CA GLY A 144 6.45 11.24 -1.26
C GLY A 144 7.78 10.71 -1.78
N ASN A 145 8.14 9.46 -1.47
CA ASN A 145 9.43 8.88 -1.85
C ASN A 145 9.31 7.75 -2.89
N ALA A 146 8.19 7.04 -2.95
CA ALA A 146 8.00 5.92 -3.87
C ALA A 146 7.45 6.39 -5.22
N GLU A 147 8.11 6.02 -6.34
CA GLU A 147 7.59 6.29 -7.69
C GLU A 147 6.25 5.58 -7.92
N ASN A 148 6.14 4.34 -7.44
CA ASN A 148 4.89 3.59 -7.40
C ASN A 148 4.63 3.10 -5.97
N PRO A 149 3.80 3.79 -5.17
CA PRO A 149 3.56 3.41 -3.77
C PRO A 149 2.71 2.15 -3.58
N GLY A 150 2.09 1.61 -4.64
CA GLY A 150 1.09 0.56 -4.51
C GLY A 150 -0.23 1.04 -3.89
N ILE A 151 -0.63 2.29 -4.17
CA ILE A 151 -1.78 2.99 -3.57
C ILE A 151 -3.09 2.15 -3.60
N ASN A 152 -3.32 1.43 -4.70
CA ASN A 152 -4.55 0.66 -4.93
C ASN A 152 -4.33 -0.86 -4.85
N THR A 153 -3.18 -1.30 -4.33
CA THR A 153 -2.91 -2.73 -4.12
C THR A 153 -3.85 -3.27 -3.03
N LEU A 154 -4.36 -4.49 -3.22
CA LEU A 154 -5.24 -5.14 -2.26
C LEU A 154 -4.47 -6.15 -1.40
N SER A 155 -4.81 -6.19 -0.12
CA SER A 155 -4.38 -7.23 0.80
C SER A 155 -5.02 -8.59 0.48
N SER A 156 -4.55 -9.67 1.13
CA SER A 156 -5.19 -10.98 0.99
C SER A 156 -6.65 -11.02 1.45
N SER A 157 -7.11 -10.02 2.23
CA SER A 157 -8.51 -9.88 2.63
C SER A 157 -9.35 -9.08 1.63
N GLY A 158 -8.76 -8.59 0.54
CA GLY A 158 -9.43 -7.75 -0.45
C GLY A 158 -9.50 -6.27 -0.07
N SER A 159 -8.74 -5.83 0.92
CA SER A 159 -8.76 -4.44 1.42
C SER A 159 -7.66 -3.61 0.80
N SER A 160 -7.94 -2.36 0.42
CA SER A 160 -6.93 -1.36 0.05
C SER A 160 -6.38 -0.63 1.28
N ALA A 161 -5.27 0.11 1.13
CA ALA A 161 -4.78 1.00 2.19
C ALA A 161 -5.84 2.04 2.62
N LEU A 162 -6.65 2.54 1.68
CA LEU A 162 -7.74 3.47 1.99
C LEU A 162 -8.80 2.82 2.90
N TYR A 163 -9.16 1.56 2.64
CA TYR A 163 -10.05 0.81 3.53
C TYR A 163 -9.48 0.71 4.95
N TYR A 164 -8.17 0.42 5.09
CA TYR A 164 -7.52 0.38 6.40
C TYR A 164 -7.59 1.73 7.12
N ALA A 165 -7.41 2.85 6.40
CA ALA A 165 -7.48 4.19 6.99
C ALA A 165 -8.88 4.46 7.57
N ILE A 166 -9.92 4.20 6.77
CA ILE A 166 -11.32 4.39 7.18
C ILE A 166 -11.67 3.46 8.33
N ASN A 167 -11.29 2.18 8.26
CA ASN A 167 -11.58 1.20 9.30
C ASN A 167 -11.05 1.62 10.68
N HIS A 168 -9.92 2.33 10.73
CA HIS A 168 -9.30 2.80 11.97
C HIS A 168 -9.60 4.29 12.28
N LEU A 169 -10.45 4.96 11.50
CA LEU A 169 -10.74 6.40 11.61
C LEU A 169 -9.47 7.28 11.57
N HIS A 170 -8.52 6.88 10.72
CA HIS A 170 -7.26 7.58 10.46
C HIS A 170 -7.46 8.55 9.30
N PHE A 171 -8.09 9.69 9.59
CA PHE A 171 -8.57 10.63 8.57
C PHE A 171 -7.43 11.25 7.75
N ASP A 172 -6.34 11.68 8.39
CA ASP A 172 -5.21 12.31 7.71
C ASP A 172 -4.59 11.35 6.69
N GLU A 173 -4.38 10.09 7.08
CA GLU A 173 -3.90 9.04 6.19
C GLU A 173 -4.87 8.78 5.03
N ALA A 174 -6.19 8.77 5.30
CA ALA A 174 -7.20 8.60 4.27
C ALA A 174 -7.16 9.75 3.24
N TYR A 175 -7.00 11.00 3.69
CA TYR A 175 -6.86 12.16 2.80
C TYR A 175 -5.56 12.15 1.99
N SER A 176 -4.43 11.80 2.60
CA SER A 176 -3.17 11.66 1.87
C SER A 176 -3.27 10.57 0.79
N LEU A 177 -3.94 9.45 1.08
CA LEU A 177 -4.20 8.39 0.11
C LEU A 177 -5.09 8.87 -1.05
N LEU A 178 -6.22 9.53 -0.76
CA LEU A 178 -7.12 10.06 -1.79
C LEU A 178 -6.43 11.09 -2.68
N THR A 179 -5.66 12.00 -2.08
CA THR A 179 -4.88 13.01 -2.80
C THR A 179 -3.84 12.37 -3.73
N ALA A 180 -3.28 11.24 -3.33
CA ALA A 180 -2.34 10.45 -4.13
C ALA A 180 -3.02 9.50 -5.13
N GLY A 181 -4.35 9.57 -5.31
CA GLY A 181 -5.08 8.78 -6.30
C GLY A 181 -5.59 7.42 -5.81
N ALA A 182 -5.80 7.25 -4.50
CA ALA A 182 -6.52 6.09 -3.99
C ALA A 182 -7.96 6.09 -4.52
N ASN A 183 -8.37 4.94 -5.06
CA ASN A 183 -9.70 4.76 -5.62
C ASN A 183 -10.59 4.03 -4.61
N PRO A 184 -11.64 4.67 -4.06
CA PRO A 184 -12.53 4.05 -3.08
C PRO A 184 -13.38 2.93 -3.65
N LEU A 185 -13.35 2.70 -4.96
CA LEU A 185 -14.04 1.59 -5.64
C LEU A 185 -13.11 0.39 -5.91
N VAL A 186 -11.84 0.44 -5.48
CA VAL A 186 -10.91 -0.69 -5.57
C VAL A 186 -10.93 -1.45 -4.24
N TYR A 187 -11.66 -2.55 -4.24
CA TYR A 187 -11.79 -3.48 -3.14
C TYR A 187 -12.27 -4.84 -3.65
N GLU A 188 -12.16 -5.86 -2.81
CA GLU A 188 -12.74 -7.19 -3.02
C GLU A 188 -13.53 -7.64 -1.78
N ALA A 189 -14.29 -8.73 -1.93
CA ALA A 189 -15.14 -9.29 -0.89
C ALA A 189 -16.10 -8.25 -0.27
N ASP A 190 -16.14 -8.17 1.07
CA ASP A 190 -16.96 -7.25 1.85
C ASP A 190 -16.20 -5.98 2.29
N ARG A 191 -15.05 -5.69 1.66
CA ARG A 191 -14.14 -4.62 2.07
C ARG A 191 -14.40 -3.29 1.35
N ASP A 192 -15.67 -2.93 1.20
CA ASP A 192 -16.10 -1.68 0.57
C ASP A 192 -15.78 -0.46 1.48
N PRO A 193 -14.93 0.49 1.04
CA PRO A 193 -14.62 1.72 1.77
C PRO A 193 -15.83 2.57 2.13
N PHE A 194 -16.81 2.72 1.22
CA PHE A 194 -18.04 3.47 1.50
C PHE A 194 -18.89 2.74 2.53
N ALA A 195 -19.05 1.42 2.41
CA ALA A 195 -19.83 0.66 3.39
C ALA A 195 -19.21 0.71 4.80
N MET A 196 -17.88 0.66 4.91
CA MET A 196 -17.17 0.82 6.17
C MET A 196 -17.37 2.22 6.77
N LEU A 197 -17.30 3.27 5.94
CA LEU A 197 -17.57 4.65 6.37
C LEU A 197 -19.00 4.80 6.90
N GLU A 198 -19.99 4.28 6.19
CA GLU A 198 -21.40 4.31 6.61
C GLU A 198 -21.63 3.53 7.90
N ALA A 199 -20.94 2.39 8.08
CA ALA A 199 -21.01 1.63 9.33
C ALA A 199 -20.51 2.44 10.52
N HIS A 200 -19.38 3.16 10.38
CA HIS A 200 -18.89 4.08 11.41
C HIS A 200 -19.87 5.23 11.70
N LEU A 201 -20.45 5.84 10.66
CA LEU A 201 -21.48 6.87 10.83
C LEU A 201 -22.71 6.37 11.59
N ALA A 202 -23.18 5.17 11.25
CA ALA A 202 -24.32 4.54 11.94
C ALA A 202 -24.00 4.26 13.41
N THR A 203 -22.82 3.70 13.71
CA THR A 203 -22.37 3.45 15.09
C THR A 203 -22.28 4.74 15.90
N LEU A 204 -21.64 5.79 15.36
CA LEU A 204 -21.49 7.06 16.07
C LEU A 204 -22.83 7.78 16.27
N THR A 205 -23.74 7.70 15.31
CA THR A 205 -25.09 8.26 15.43
C THR A 205 -25.93 7.53 16.48
N ASP A 206 -25.79 6.21 16.56
CA ASP A 206 -26.43 5.42 17.62
C ASP A 206 -25.89 5.82 19.01
N MET A 207 -24.57 5.99 19.14
CA MET A 207 -23.95 6.44 20.40
C MET A 207 -24.50 7.80 20.88
N LEU A 208 -24.76 8.76 19.98
CA LEU A 208 -25.38 10.05 20.34
C LEU A 208 -26.79 9.92 20.92
N SER A 209 -27.48 8.81 20.62
CA SER A 209 -28.82 8.54 21.13
C SER A 209 -28.79 7.92 22.53
N GLN A 210 -27.64 7.46 23.01
CA GLN A 210 -27.49 6.80 24.31
C GLN A 210 -27.00 7.76 25.38
N HIS A 211 -27.71 7.84 26.50
CA HIS A 211 -27.39 8.77 27.60
C HIS A 211 -25.98 8.58 28.19
N GLU A 212 -25.39 7.38 28.11
CA GLU A 212 -24.06 7.11 28.66
C GLU A 212 -22.91 7.81 27.92
N TYR A 213 -23.14 8.29 26.69
CA TYR A 213 -22.14 9.03 25.90
C TYR A 213 -22.33 10.54 25.90
N ALA A 214 -23.24 11.09 26.71
CA ALA A 214 -23.54 12.53 26.73
C ALA A 214 -22.28 13.41 26.88
N ASP A 215 -21.36 13.02 27.75
CA ASP A 215 -20.09 13.74 28.01
C ASP A 215 -19.09 13.67 26.83
N ARG A 216 -19.36 12.83 25.83
CA ARG A 216 -18.52 12.61 24.64
C ARG A 216 -19.17 13.10 23.35
N HIS A 217 -20.35 13.71 23.41
CA HIS A 217 -21.09 14.15 22.23
C HIS A 217 -20.27 15.07 21.32
N ASP A 218 -19.49 16.00 21.88
CA ASP A 218 -18.66 16.92 21.09
C ASP A 218 -17.62 16.16 20.25
N VAL A 219 -16.92 15.19 20.86
CA VAL A 219 -15.93 14.34 20.19
C VAL A 219 -16.59 13.43 19.15
N ILE A 220 -17.78 12.91 19.44
CA ILE A 220 -18.53 12.06 18.51
C ILE A 220 -18.99 12.89 17.30
N ASN A 221 -19.52 14.09 17.53
CA ASN A 221 -19.94 15.01 16.48
C ASN A 221 -18.77 15.43 15.59
N GLU A 222 -17.60 15.68 16.17
CA GLU A 222 -16.37 15.97 15.42
C GLU A 222 -16.02 14.80 14.48
N LYS A 223 -16.02 13.56 14.98
CA LYS A 223 -15.76 12.37 14.15
C LYS A 223 -16.81 12.18 13.04
N ILE A 224 -18.09 12.42 13.33
CA ILE A 224 -19.15 12.39 12.32
C ILE A 224 -18.91 13.45 11.24
N SER A 225 -18.50 14.66 11.61
CA SER A 225 -18.12 15.71 10.66
C SER A 225 -16.97 15.24 9.76
N GLN A 226 -15.89 14.73 10.36
CA GLN A 226 -14.72 14.23 9.63
C GLN A 226 -15.08 13.08 8.66
N LEU A 227 -15.98 12.18 9.06
CA LEU A 227 -16.48 11.10 8.18
C LEU A 227 -17.30 11.65 7.01
N ASN A 228 -18.14 12.66 7.23
CA ASN A 228 -18.93 13.28 6.15
C ASN A 228 -18.03 14.05 5.17
N ASP A 229 -17.01 14.74 5.67
CA ASP A 229 -16.01 15.41 4.84
C ASP A 229 -15.22 14.37 4.03
N LEU A 230 -14.80 13.27 4.67
CA LEU A 230 -14.09 12.18 3.99
C LEU A 230 -14.96 11.51 2.93
N LYS A 231 -16.26 11.27 3.21
CA LYS A 231 -17.22 10.76 2.24
C LYS A 231 -17.32 11.68 1.03
N THR A 232 -17.37 12.98 1.24
CA THR A 232 -17.37 13.97 0.15
C THR A 232 -16.09 13.89 -0.67
N ALA A 233 -14.93 13.77 -0.01
CA ALA A 233 -13.65 13.60 -0.70
C ALA A 233 -13.56 12.28 -1.48
N MET A 234 -14.09 11.18 -0.97
CA MET A 234 -14.16 9.89 -1.68
C MET A 234 -15.09 9.95 -2.89
N ILE A 235 -16.17 10.72 -2.84
CA ILE A 235 -17.05 10.92 -4.00
C ILE A 235 -16.37 11.80 -5.05
N ALA A 236 -15.60 12.80 -4.59
CA ALA A 236 -14.90 13.76 -5.45
C ALA A 236 -13.61 13.20 -6.05
N SER A 237 -12.93 12.25 -5.38
CA SER A 237 -11.77 11.54 -5.92
C SER A 237 -12.21 10.85 -7.19
N GLU A 238 -11.69 11.32 -8.33
CA GLU A 238 -12.22 10.97 -9.65
C GLU A 238 -12.48 9.46 -9.74
N PRO A 239 -13.71 9.03 -10.04
CA PRO A 239 -13.92 7.64 -10.36
C PRO A 239 -13.13 7.41 -11.65
N VAL A 240 -12.01 6.69 -11.58
CA VAL A 240 -11.56 5.92 -12.74
C VAL A 240 -12.79 5.13 -13.14
N LYS A 241 -13.46 5.59 -14.22
CA LYS A 241 -14.81 5.21 -14.62
C LYS A 241 -14.97 3.73 -14.32
N SER A 242 -15.79 3.42 -13.33
CA SER A 242 -15.72 2.14 -12.63
C SER A 242 -15.66 1.01 -13.65
N PHE A 243 -14.89 -0.04 -13.36
CA PHE A 243 -14.94 -1.26 -14.17
C PHE A 243 -16.38 -1.76 -14.34
N ALA A 244 -17.35 -1.37 -13.51
CA ALA A 244 -18.77 -1.63 -13.74
C ALA A 244 -19.37 -0.79 -14.90
N GLU A 245 -19.01 0.49 -15.07
CA GLU A 245 -19.38 1.33 -16.23
C GLU A 245 -18.66 0.88 -17.52
N VAL A 246 -17.38 0.50 -17.41
CA VAL A 246 -16.60 -0.09 -18.51
C VAL A 246 -17.14 -1.47 -18.88
N ARG A 247 -17.48 -2.33 -17.91
CA ARG A 247 -18.15 -3.62 -18.14
C ARG A 247 -19.58 -3.44 -18.67
N LYS A 248 -20.33 -2.42 -18.24
CA LYS A 248 -21.66 -2.08 -18.76
C LYS A 248 -21.59 -1.67 -20.23
N ASN A 249 -20.62 -0.84 -20.61
CA ASN A 249 -20.41 -0.43 -22.01
C ASN A 249 -19.83 -1.56 -22.87
N ALA A 250 -18.87 -2.35 -22.36
CA ALA A 250 -18.37 -3.55 -23.02
C ALA A 250 -19.46 -4.64 -23.17
N ARG A 251 -20.39 -4.75 -22.22
CA ARG A 251 -21.53 -5.66 -22.26
C ARG A 251 -22.61 -5.18 -23.23
N ILE A 252 -22.80 -3.87 -23.43
CA ILE A 252 -23.66 -3.31 -24.48
C ILE A 252 -23.07 -3.59 -25.88
N LEU A 253 -21.74 -3.49 -26.04
CA LEU A 253 -21.04 -3.86 -27.27
C LEU A 253 -21.04 -5.39 -27.52
N ALA A 254 -20.87 -6.21 -26.47
CA ALA A 254 -20.96 -7.67 -26.53
C ALA A 254 -22.40 -8.19 -26.65
N GLN A 255 -23.41 -7.39 -26.27
CA GLN A 255 -24.83 -7.64 -26.55
C GLN A 255 -25.20 -7.40 -28.02
N GLY A 256 -24.22 -7.20 -28.90
CA GLY A 256 -24.28 -7.51 -30.33
C GLY A 256 -24.58 -9.00 -30.64
N LYS A 257 -25.49 -9.64 -29.90
CA LYS A 257 -26.16 -10.90 -30.21
C LYS A 257 -27.14 -10.72 -31.39
N ARG A 258 -26.70 -10.07 -32.46
CA ARG A 258 -27.28 -10.30 -33.78
C ARG A 258 -26.43 -11.40 -34.43
N GLN A 259 -27.08 -12.48 -34.85
CA GLN A 259 -26.43 -13.51 -35.64
C GLN A 259 -25.70 -12.86 -36.83
N GLY A 260 -24.42 -13.17 -36.99
CA GLY A 260 -23.58 -12.65 -38.08
C GLY A 260 -22.54 -11.61 -37.68
N SER A 261 -22.44 -11.21 -36.40
CA SER A 261 -21.38 -10.32 -35.94
C SER A 261 -20.01 -11.02 -35.86
N LEU A 262 -18.97 -10.40 -36.45
CA LEU A 262 -17.59 -10.88 -36.43
C LEU A 262 -17.03 -11.05 -35.01
N PHE A 263 -17.48 -10.23 -34.06
CA PHE A 263 -17.00 -10.22 -32.68
C PHE A 263 -17.56 -11.38 -31.83
N ALA A 264 -18.61 -12.05 -32.31
CA ALA A 264 -19.22 -13.18 -31.60
C ALA A 264 -18.32 -14.43 -31.60
N THR A 265 -17.30 -14.47 -32.46
CA THR A 265 -16.44 -15.64 -32.67
C THR A 265 -14.96 -15.40 -32.32
N LEU A 266 -14.62 -14.25 -31.73
CA LEU A 266 -13.22 -13.91 -31.39
C LEU A 266 -12.84 -14.39 -29.97
N PRO A 267 -11.57 -14.79 -29.74
CA PRO A 267 -11.06 -15.12 -28.41
C PRO A 267 -11.02 -13.92 -27.46
N ASP A 268 -11.26 -14.17 -26.17
CA ASP A 268 -11.36 -13.15 -25.11
C ASP A 268 -10.11 -12.25 -25.00
N GLU A 269 -8.92 -12.79 -25.24
CA GLU A 269 -7.67 -12.04 -25.21
C GLU A 269 -7.63 -10.93 -26.29
N LEU A 270 -8.20 -11.23 -27.46
CA LEU A 270 -8.27 -10.27 -28.57
C LEU A 270 -9.34 -9.20 -28.31
N LEU A 271 -10.47 -9.59 -27.71
CA LEU A 271 -11.54 -8.68 -27.32
C LEU A 271 -11.07 -7.67 -26.25
N ASN A 272 -10.28 -8.13 -25.28
CA ASN A 272 -9.69 -7.28 -24.25
C ASN A 272 -8.66 -6.30 -24.84
N LYS A 273 -7.87 -6.71 -25.84
CA LYS A 273 -6.94 -5.81 -26.55
C LYS A 273 -7.66 -4.76 -27.39
N ILE A 274 -8.75 -5.13 -28.07
CA ILE A 274 -9.60 -4.18 -28.80
C ILE A 274 -10.15 -3.13 -27.83
N ALA A 275 -10.69 -3.54 -26.68
CA ALA A 275 -11.17 -2.63 -25.64
C ALA A 275 -10.07 -1.77 -25.00
N ALA A 276 -8.82 -2.23 -25.00
CA ALA A 276 -7.67 -1.48 -24.49
C ALA A 276 -7.13 -0.45 -25.50
N HIS A 277 -7.31 -0.66 -26.81
CA HIS A 277 -6.93 0.28 -27.87
C HIS A 277 -7.89 1.47 -27.99
N THR A 278 -9.10 1.35 -27.46
CA THR A 278 -10.14 2.39 -27.52
C THR A 278 -10.03 3.43 -26.40
N LYS A 279 -8.80 3.76 -25.99
CA LYS A 279 -8.49 4.60 -24.82
C LYS A 279 -8.54 6.11 -25.07
N GLU A 280 -8.85 6.57 -26.28
CA GLU A 280 -9.00 8.00 -26.57
C GLU A 280 -10.45 8.51 -26.35
N PRO A 281 -10.64 9.80 -26.04
CA PRO A 281 -11.96 10.34 -25.74
C PRO A 281 -12.79 10.53 -27.02
N GLY A 282 -13.40 9.43 -27.44
CA GLY A 282 -14.38 9.34 -28.52
C GLY A 282 -14.90 7.91 -28.54
N THR A 283 -16.22 7.71 -28.70
CA THR A 283 -16.74 6.36 -28.89
C THR A 283 -16.18 5.83 -30.22
N PRO A 284 -15.35 4.78 -30.22
CA PRO A 284 -14.82 4.23 -31.46
C PRO A 284 -15.97 3.72 -32.31
N THR A 285 -15.93 3.99 -33.60
CA THR A 285 -16.91 3.47 -34.54
C THR A 285 -16.71 1.96 -34.72
N GLN A 286 -17.78 1.26 -35.09
CA GLN A 286 -17.71 -0.18 -35.36
C GLN A 286 -16.66 -0.51 -36.43
N GLU A 287 -16.48 0.37 -37.42
CA GLU A 287 -15.52 0.20 -38.52
C GLU A 287 -14.05 0.23 -38.05
N GLU A 288 -13.73 1.08 -37.07
CA GLU A 288 -12.38 1.16 -36.48
C GLU A 288 -12.05 -0.10 -35.67
N ALA A 289 -13.00 -0.58 -34.87
CA ALA A 289 -12.83 -1.83 -34.11
C ALA A 289 -12.68 -3.06 -35.03
N GLU A 290 -13.40 -3.10 -36.15
CA GLU A 290 -13.28 -4.16 -37.15
C GLU A 290 -11.96 -4.11 -37.94
N ALA A 291 -11.41 -2.91 -38.19
CA ALA A 291 -10.13 -2.75 -38.86
C ALA A 291 -8.98 -3.32 -38.02
N ILE A 292 -8.95 -3.05 -36.71
CA ILE A 292 -7.96 -3.58 -35.76
C ILE A 292 -8.02 -5.11 -35.71
N ALA A 293 -9.24 -5.68 -35.62
CA ALA A 293 -9.42 -7.13 -35.63
C ALA A 293 -8.90 -7.78 -36.93
N LYS A 294 -9.19 -7.17 -38.09
CA LYS A 294 -8.76 -7.68 -39.41
C LYS A 294 -7.25 -7.55 -39.64
N GLU A 295 -6.59 -6.53 -39.09
CA GLU A 295 -5.13 -6.38 -39.21
C GLU A 295 -4.40 -7.49 -38.45
N HIS A 296 -4.85 -7.83 -37.24
CA HIS A 296 -4.21 -8.87 -36.43
C HIS A 296 -4.49 -10.28 -36.93
N LEU A 297 -5.67 -10.56 -37.46
CA LEU A 297 -5.98 -11.85 -38.09
C LEU A 297 -5.17 -12.12 -39.37
N LYS A 298 -4.52 -11.11 -39.94
CA LYS A 298 -3.70 -11.23 -41.17
C LYS A 298 -2.20 -11.40 -40.93
N ARG A 299 -1.70 -11.22 -39.70
CA ARG A 299 -0.26 -11.41 -39.41
C ARG A 299 -0.01 -12.89 -39.13
N PRO A 300 0.82 -13.60 -39.91
CA PRO A 300 1.20 -14.98 -39.57
C PRO A 300 2.01 -14.94 -38.27
N GLY A 301 1.65 -15.83 -37.34
CA GLY A 301 2.24 -15.92 -36.00
C GLY A 301 3.71 -16.30 -35.99
#